data_AF-F6TUL1-F1
#
_entry.id   AF-F6TUL1-F1
#
_cell.length_a   1.000
_cell.length_b   1.000
_cell.length_c   1.000
_cell.angle_alpha   90.00
_cell.angle_beta   90.00
_cell.angle_gamma   90.00
#
_symmetry.space_group_name_H-M   'P 1'
#
loop_
_entity.id
_entity.type
_entity.pdbx_description
1 polymer ?
#
loop_
_entity_poly.entity_id
_entity_poly.type
_entity_poly.pdbx_seq_one_letter_code
_entity_poly.pdbx_strand_id
1 'polypeptide(L)'
;MKLFTYNLLSLRVGVGPHGFPLHLQATKVRINPEDFNADSVAHMIPKVEWVAFLEVTNTLHLIKLPKGPIHGHERDEKFLRKMHILQETDVLEGILQRPRLSFNWSKLISVIQMHCAFSTS
;
A
#
# COMPACT_ATOMS: atom_id res chain seq x y z
N MET A 1 6.08 6.45 -3.11
CA MET A 1 5.47 5.19 -3.60
C MET A 1 3.99 5.23 -3.26
N LYS A 2 3.11 4.93 -4.22
CA LYS A 2 1.66 4.88 -3.97
C LYS A 2 1.32 3.78 -2.96
N LEU A 3 0.32 4.02 -2.12
CA LEU A 3 -0.18 3.04 -1.15
C LEU A 3 -0.64 1.74 -1.85
N PHE A 4 -1.26 1.87 -3.03
CA PHE A 4 -1.61 0.71 -3.85
C PHE A 4 -0.38 -0.12 -4.27
N THR A 5 0.75 0.52 -4.60
CA THR A 5 2.00 -0.17 -4.95
C THR A 5 2.56 -0.95 -3.77
N TYR A 6 2.56 -0.37 -2.56
CA TYR A 6 2.91 -1.11 -1.34
C TYR A 6 2.04 -2.36 -1.17
N ASN A 7 0.74 -2.22 -1.41
CA ASN A 7 -0.21 -3.30 -1.22
C ASN A 7 0.05 -4.47 -2.16
N LEU A 8 0.35 -4.16 -3.44
CA LEU A 8 0.77 -5.17 -4.43
C LEU A 8 2.12 -5.82 -4.08
N LEU A 9 3.07 -5.06 -3.51
CA LEU A 9 4.35 -5.60 -3.05
C LEU A 9 4.17 -6.54 -1.86
N SER A 10 3.29 -6.19 -0.93
CA SER A 10 2.92 -7.06 0.18
C SER A 10 2.39 -8.39 -0.35
N LEU A 11 1.47 -8.37 -1.32
CA LEU A 11 0.92 -9.56 -1.99
C LEU A 11 1.98 -10.47 -2.61
N ARG A 12 2.99 -9.90 -3.28
CA ARG A 12 4.01 -10.69 -4.00
C ARG A 12 5.16 -11.16 -3.12
N VAL A 13 5.63 -10.32 -2.21
CA VAL A 13 6.83 -10.60 -1.37
C VAL A 13 6.49 -11.45 -0.13
N GLY A 14 5.19 -11.60 0.17
CA GLY A 14 4.70 -12.40 1.29
C GLY A 14 4.23 -13.82 0.93
N VAL A 15 4.35 -14.28 -0.32
CA VAL A 15 3.93 -15.65 -0.69
C VAL A 15 4.90 -16.68 -0.09
N GLY A 16 4.61 -17.13 1.13
CA GLY A 16 5.33 -18.17 1.86
C GLY A 16 4.76 -18.36 3.27
N PRO A 17 5.04 -19.50 3.94
CA PRO A 17 4.38 -19.90 5.18
C PRO A 17 4.54 -18.94 6.37
N HIS A 18 5.38 -17.90 6.26
CA HIS A 18 5.81 -17.06 7.39
C HIS A 18 5.99 -15.55 7.05
N GLY A 19 5.37 -15.03 6.00
CA GLY A 19 5.78 -13.74 5.40
C GLY A 19 4.70 -12.68 5.18
N PHE A 20 3.54 -12.76 5.84
CA PHE A 20 2.42 -11.86 5.56
C PHE A 20 1.75 -11.34 6.83
N PRO A 21 1.31 -10.06 6.87
CA PRO A 21 1.67 -8.92 5.99
C PRO A 21 3.05 -8.28 6.32
N LEU A 22 3.56 -7.45 5.41
CA LEU A 22 4.75 -6.61 5.67
C LEU A 22 4.35 -5.41 6.51
N HIS A 23 4.95 -5.21 7.68
CA HIS A 23 4.63 -4.07 8.54
C HIS A 23 5.25 -2.79 7.96
N LEU A 24 4.42 -1.91 7.41
CA LEU A 24 4.85 -0.60 6.91
C LEU A 24 4.76 0.44 8.02
N GLN A 25 5.90 0.98 8.41
CA GLN A 25 6.00 2.14 9.27
C GLN A 25 6.35 3.36 8.39
N ALA A 26 5.33 4.11 7.97
CA ALA A 26 5.54 5.32 7.20
C ALA A 26 5.93 6.48 8.11
N THR A 27 7.08 7.11 7.84
CA THR A 27 7.56 8.30 8.56
C THR A 27 7.06 9.57 7.88
N LYS A 28 6.91 9.53 6.55
CA LYS A 28 6.47 10.67 5.75
C LYS A 28 5.50 10.22 4.67
N VAL A 29 4.29 10.77 4.74
CA VAL A 29 3.22 10.54 3.78
C VAL A 29 2.78 11.86 3.18
N ARG A 30 2.45 11.83 1.90
CA ARG A 30 1.93 12.94 1.14
C ARG A 30 0.61 12.52 0.51
N ILE A 31 -0.41 13.34 0.67
CA ILE A 31 -1.70 13.16 -0.02
C ILE A 31 -1.66 14.05 -1.25
N ASN A 32 -1.69 13.43 -2.42
CA ASN A 32 -1.79 14.11 -3.70
C ASN A 32 -3.21 13.96 -4.22
N PRO A 33 -3.98 15.06 -4.32
CA PRO A 33 -5.30 14.99 -4.93
C PRO A 33 -5.15 14.55 -6.39
N GLU A 34 -5.78 13.44 -6.73
CA GLU A 34 -5.80 12.85 -8.07
C GLU A 34 -7.25 12.85 -8.56
N ASP A 35 -7.46 12.93 -9.88
CA ASP A 35 -8.80 12.92 -10.44
C ASP A 35 -9.51 11.61 -10.10
N PHE A 36 -10.71 11.73 -9.53
CA PHE A 36 -11.50 10.57 -9.14
C PHE A 36 -11.97 9.80 -10.38
N ASN A 37 -11.50 8.57 -10.53
CA ASN A 37 -11.92 7.65 -11.58
C ASN A 37 -12.50 6.37 -10.95
N ALA A 38 -13.82 6.26 -10.97
CA ALA A 38 -14.56 5.13 -10.40
C ALA A 38 -14.13 3.77 -11.00
N ASP A 39 -13.93 3.70 -12.31
CA ASP A 39 -13.52 2.46 -13.01
C ASP A 39 -12.13 2.01 -12.58
N SER A 40 -11.21 2.95 -12.39
CA SER A 40 -9.86 2.67 -11.88
C SER A 40 -9.91 2.03 -10.49
N VAL A 41 -10.67 2.65 -9.58
CA VAL A 41 -10.83 2.17 -8.19
C VAL A 41 -11.51 0.81 -8.16
N ALA A 42 -12.57 0.62 -8.94
CA ALA A 42 -13.28 -0.66 -9.09
C ALA A 42 -12.33 -1.80 -9.52
N HIS A 43 -11.47 -1.56 -10.51
CA HIS A 43 -10.51 -2.56 -10.99
C HIS A 43 -9.37 -2.85 -9.99
N MET A 44 -9.09 -1.95 -9.06
CA MET A 44 -8.06 -2.13 -8.03
C MET A 44 -8.56 -2.94 -6.84
N ILE A 45 -9.81 -2.77 -6.43
CA ILE A 45 -10.43 -3.44 -5.27
C ILE A 45 -10.19 -4.96 -5.20
N PRO A 46 -10.39 -5.76 -6.27
CA PRO A 46 -10.13 -7.20 -6.20
C PRO A 46 -8.64 -7.56 -6.08
N LYS A 47 -7.74 -6.61 -6.40
CA LYS A 47 -6.27 -6.76 -6.28
C LYS A 47 -5.75 -6.23 -4.94
N VAL A 48 -6.63 -5.67 -4.10
CA VAL A 48 -6.25 -5.15 -2.80
C VAL A 48 -6.16 -6.29 -1.80
N GLU A 49 -5.01 -6.42 -1.14
CA GLU A 49 -4.92 -7.14 0.12
C GLU A 49 -5.47 -6.26 1.25
N TRP A 50 -6.49 -6.77 1.95
CA TRP A 50 -7.26 -6.03 2.93
C TRP A 50 -6.60 -5.97 4.31
N VAL A 51 -5.92 -7.02 4.74
CA VAL A 51 -5.18 -7.07 6.00
C VAL A 51 -4.03 -6.06 5.99
N ALA A 52 -3.20 -6.05 4.93
CA ALA A 52 -2.10 -5.10 4.80
C ALA A 52 -2.61 -3.66 4.64
N PHE A 53 -3.68 -3.46 3.88
CA PHE A 53 -4.32 -2.15 3.76
C PHE A 53 -4.85 -1.64 5.11
N LEU A 54 -5.54 -2.48 5.89
CA LEU A 54 -6.09 -2.09 7.18
C LEU A 54 -5.00 -1.78 8.21
N GLU A 55 -3.91 -2.54 8.21
CA GLU A 55 -2.77 -2.29 9.10
C GLU A 55 -2.11 -0.94 8.81
N VAL A 56 -1.88 -0.63 7.54
CA VAL A 56 -1.28 0.65 7.15
C VAL A 56 -2.22 1.81 7.39
N THR A 57 -3.49 1.66 7.04
CA THR A 57 -4.46 2.74 7.26
C THR A 57 -4.66 3.03 8.75
N ASN A 58 -4.56 2.01 9.61
CA ASN A 58 -4.53 2.18 11.06
C ASN A 58 -3.27 2.94 11.51
N THR A 59 -2.10 2.57 10.99
CA THR A 59 -0.82 3.24 11.28
C THR A 59 -0.82 4.71 10.83
N LEU A 60 -1.43 4.98 9.68
CA LEU A 60 -1.59 6.32 9.11
C LEU A 60 -2.74 7.11 9.75
N HIS A 61 -3.44 6.54 10.73
CA HIS A 61 -4.61 7.15 11.38
C HIS A 61 -5.69 7.61 10.38
N LEU A 62 -5.86 6.87 9.28
CA LEU A 62 -6.89 7.13 8.28
C LEU A 62 -8.23 6.60 8.80
N ILE A 63 -8.93 7.45 9.56
CA ILE A 63 -10.23 7.14 10.14
C ILE A 63 -11.27 7.13 9.01
N LYS A 64 -12.12 6.09 8.95
CA LYS A 64 -13.30 5.90 8.05
C LYS A 64 -13.12 5.08 6.77
N LEU A 65 -12.10 4.22 6.69
CA LEU A 65 -11.94 3.32 5.55
C LEU A 65 -12.76 2.02 5.67
N PRO A 66 -13.19 1.42 4.55
CA PRO A 66 -13.92 0.16 4.56
C PRO A 66 -13.04 -0.98 5.08
N LYS A 67 -13.64 -1.88 5.87
CA LYS A 67 -12.95 -3.04 6.46
C LYS A 67 -12.84 -4.25 5.52
N GLY A 68 -13.41 -4.16 4.32
CA GLY A 68 -13.46 -5.26 3.38
C GLY A 68 -14.17 -4.88 2.09
N PRO A 69 -14.11 -5.74 1.06
CA PRO A 69 -14.83 -5.53 -0.18
C PRO A 69 -16.33 -5.70 0.06
N ILE A 70 -17.14 -4.86 -0.60
CA ILE A 70 -18.61 -4.93 -0.57
C ILE A 70 -19.10 -5.57 -1.87
N HIS A 71 -20.15 -6.39 -1.79
CA HIS A 71 -20.80 -6.96 -2.97
C HIS A 71 -21.44 -5.85 -3.81
N GLY A 72 -21.08 -5.76 -5.10
CA GLY A 72 -21.54 -4.69 -5.98
C GLY A 72 -20.85 -3.33 -5.76
N HIS A 73 -19.62 -3.33 -5.23
CA HIS A 73 -18.82 -2.11 -4.98
C HIS A 73 -18.67 -1.19 -6.19
N GLU A 74 -18.75 -1.71 -7.41
CA GLU A 74 -18.70 -0.93 -8.67
C GLU A 74 -19.79 0.14 -8.75
N ARG A 75 -20.95 -0.08 -8.10
CA ARG A 75 -22.09 0.85 -8.11
C ARG A 75 -22.15 1.74 -6.88
N ASP A 76 -21.29 1.50 -5.88
CA ASP A 76 -21.25 2.29 -4.64
C ASP A 76 -20.20 3.40 -4.74
N GLU A 77 -20.61 4.55 -5.25
CA GLU A 77 -19.73 5.72 -5.39
C GLU A 77 -19.16 6.19 -4.05
N LYS A 78 -19.90 6.03 -2.93
CA LYS A 78 -19.40 6.43 -1.60
C LYS A 78 -18.26 5.51 -1.16
N PHE A 79 -18.34 4.23 -1.49
CA PHE A 79 -17.25 3.28 -1.27
C PHE A 79 -16.06 3.58 -2.17
N LEU A 80 -16.28 3.80 -3.46
CA LEU A 80 -15.21 4.10 -4.42
C LEU A 80 -14.49 5.41 -4.06
N ARG A 81 -15.20 6.46 -3.63
CA ARG A 81 -14.58 7.71 -3.15
C ARG A 81 -13.71 7.50 -1.91
N LYS A 82 -14.09 6.58 -1.02
CA LYS A 82 -13.23 6.23 0.13
C LYS A 82 -11.99 5.46 -0.31
N MET A 83 -12.11 4.60 -1.32
CA MET A 83 -11.00 3.81 -1.84
C MET A 83 -10.07 4.55 -2.79
N HIS A 84 -10.51 5.70 -3.31
CA HIS A 84 -9.66 6.63 -4.06
C HIS A 84 -8.39 7.04 -3.30
N ILE A 85 -8.43 7.01 -1.96
CA ILE A 85 -7.27 7.27 -1.10
C ILE A 85 -6.05 6.39 -1.41
N LEU A 86 -6.26 5.20 -1.99
CA LEU A 86 -5.19 4.29 -2.44
C LEU A 86 -4.31 4.92 -3.53
N GLN A 87 -4.89 5.79 -4.35
CA GLN A 87 -4.21 6.54 -5.41
C GLN A 87 -3.69 7.88 -4.88
N GLU A 88 -4.42 8.54 -3.99
CA GLU A 88 -3.99 9.85 -3.47
C GLU A 88 -2.82 9.74 -2.49
N THR A 89 -2.69 8.61 -1.79
CA THR A 89 -1.69 8.45 -0.72
C THR A 89 -0.35 7.98 -1.28
N ASP A 90 0.65 8.86 -1.18
CA ASP A 90 2.04 8.59 -1.50
C ASP A 90 2.88 8.50 -0.23
N VAL A 91 3.48 7.33 0.01
CA VAL A 91 4.49 7.14 1.06
C VAL A 91 5.83 7.62 0.51
N LEU A 92 6.35 8.71 1.07
CA LEU A 92 7.63 9.29 0.66
C LEU A 92 8.79 8.63 1.39
N GLU A 93 8.64 8.40 2.69
CA GLU A 93 9.66 7.78 3.54
C GLU A 93 8.99 6.82 4.52
N GLY A 94 9.58 5.65 4.70
CA GLY A 94 9.07 4.62 5.60
C GLY A 94 9.92 3.36 5.61
N ILE A 95 9.62 2.48 6.55
CA ILE A 95 10.33 1.22 6.77
C ILE A 95 9.36 0.07 6.50
N LEU A 96 9.80 -0.93 5.71
CA LEU A 96 9.05 -2.15 5.42
C LEU A 96 9.61 -3.33 6.20
N GLN A 97 9.01 -3.66 7.34
CA GLN A 97 9.49 -4.73 8.21
C GLN A 97 8.78 -6.05 7.94
N ARG A 98 9.52 -7.17 7.97
CA ARG A 98 8.93 -8.52 7.93
C ARG A 98 8.80 -9.07 9.36
N PRO A 99 7.67 -9.70 9.75
CA PRO A 99 7.37 -10.07 11.14
C PRO A 99 8.39 -10.95 11.88
N ARG A 100 9.39 -11.57 11.23
CA ARG A 100 10.31 -12.51 11.89
C ARG A 100 11.82 -12.23 11.76
N LEU A 101 12.24 -11.11 11.18
CA LEU A 101 13.65 -10.74 11.18
C LEU A 101 13.81 -9.28 11.58
N SER A 102 14.29 -9.06 12.80
CA SER A 102 14.83 -7.79 13.29
C SER A 102 16.08 -7.45 12.48
N PHE A 103 15.90 -6.98 11.25
CA PHE A 103 16.99 -6.60 10.38
C PHE A 103 17.21 -5.09 10.51
N ASN A 104 18.36 -4.72 11.07
CA ASN A 104 18.77 -3.33 11.28
C ASN A 104 19.09 -2.69 9.92
N TRP A 105 18.27 -1.72 9.51
CA TRP A 105 18.31 -1.05 8.20
C TRP A 105 19.62 -0.31 7.90
N SER A 106 20.44 -0.02 8.92
CA SER A 106 21.76 0.61 8.73
C SER A 106 22.76 -0.26 7.95
N LYS A 107 22.56 -1.59 7.87
CA LYS A 107 23.43 -2.50 7.09
C LYS A 107 22.96 -2.76 5.66
N LEU A 108 21.75 -2.35 5.28
CA LEU A 108 21.14 -2.67 3.97
C LEU A 108 21.10 -1.49 3.00
N ILE A 109 21.63 -0.32 3.39
CA ILE A 109 21.95 0.77 2.44
C ILE A 109 22.90 0.25 1.34
N SER A 110 23.70 -0.78 1.59
CA SER A 110 24.58 -1.38 0.58
C SER A 110 23.95 -2.46 -0.32
N VAL A 111 22.75 -2.99 -0.02
CA VAL A 111 22.16 -4.10 -0.81
C VAL A 111 20.78 -3.77 -1.40
N ILE A 112 20.08 -2.75 -0.89
CA ILE A 112 18.90 -2.15 -1.54
C ILE A 112 19.18 -0.65 -1.74
N GLN A 113 20.30 -0.33 -2.39
CA GLN A 113 20.21 0.67 -3.46
C GLN A 113 19.33 0.04 -4.54
N MET A 114 18.02 0.14 -4.37
CA MET A 114 17.12 -0.04 -5.48
C MET A 114 17.50 1.07 -6.46
N HIS A 115 18.26 0.68 -7.49
CA HIS A 115 18.42 1.43 -8.70
C HIS A 115 17.03 1.94 -9.12
N CYS A 116 16.74 3.21 -8.82
CA CYS A 116 15.91 4.04 -9.68
C CYS A 116 16.69 4.47 -10.95
N ALA A 117 17.82 3.83 -11.24
CA ALA A 117 18.49 3.89 -12.52
C ALA A 117 18.45 2.50 -13.14
N PHE A 118 17.39 2.17 -13.89
CA PHE A 118 17.47 1.35 -15.11
C PHE A 118 16.08 1.23 -15.77
N SER A 119 15.75 2.24 -16.57
CA SER A 119 15.61 2.08 -18.03
C SER A 119 15.70 3.49 -18.63
N THR A 120 16.92 3.97 -18.91
CA THR A 120 17.59 3.98 -20.24
C THR A 120 16.91 4.87 -21.28
N SER A 121 17.66 5.89 -21.69
CA SER A 121 17.69 6.54 -23.02
C SER A 121 16.44 7.24 -23.55
#